data_AF-A0A839SU74-F1
#
_entry.id   AF-A0A839SU74-F1
#
_cell.length_a   1.000
_cell.length_b   1.000
_cell.length_c   1.000
_cell.angle_alpha   90.00
_cell.angle_beta   90.00
_cell.angle_gamma   90.00
#
_symmetry.space_group_name_H-M   'P 1'
#
loop_
_entity.id
_entity.type
_entity.pdbx_description
1 polymer ?
#
loop_
_entity_poly.entity_id
_entity_poly.type
_entity_poly.pdbx_seq_one_letter_code
_entity_poly.pdbx_strand_id
1 'polypeptide(L)' 'MGLTATVVALAAFGVFMVFCNLMSRRETPPGQPRLIPYTGLQFIGLLGFILMLGHLVTLLTGKPFTGRQGF' A
#
# COMPACT_ATOMS: atom_id res chain seq x y z
N MET A 1 -2.02 -5.18 -16.14
CA MET A 1 -1.41 -3.83 -16.25
C MET A 1 0.01 -3.98 -16.77
N GLY A 2 0.55 -2.98 -17.47
CA GLY A 2 1.95 -3.02 -17.92
C GLY A 2 2.94 -2.77 -16.77
N LEU A 3 4.23 -2.99 -17.02
CA LEU A 3 5.31 -2.74 -16.06
C LEU A 3 5.25 -1.30 -15.52
N THR A 4 5.10 -0.31 -16.40
CA THR A 4 5.01 1.11 -16.04
C THR A 4 3.87 1.38 -15.05
N ALA A 5 2.68 0.85 -15.31
CA ALA A 5 1.52 1.03 -14.44
C ALA A 5 1.74 0.39 -13.07
N THR A 6 2.41 -0.77 -13.01
CA THR A 6 2.73 -1.47 -11.75
C THR A 6 3.72 -0.68 -10.90
N VAL A 7 4.76 -0.11 -11.52
CA VAL A 7 5.74 0.74 -10.82
C VAL A 7 5.09 2.03 -10.33
N VAL A 8 4.23 2.67 -11.13
CA VAL A 8 3.47 3.86 -10.72
C VAL A 8 2.56 3.54 -9.53
N ALA A 9 1.86 2.40 -9.56
CA ALA A 9 1.01 1.97 -8.45
C ALA A 9 1.84 1.72 -7.17
N LEU A 10 3.00 1.06 -7.27
CA LEU A 10 3.92 0.87 -6.15
C LEU A 10 4.38 2.20 -5.54
N ALA A 11 4.80 3.14 -6.38
CA ALA A 11 5.19 4.47 -5.92
C ALA A 11 4.03 5.20 -5.23
N ALA A 12 2.82 5.13 -5.80
CA ALA A 12 1.64 5.76 -5.23
C ALA A 12 1.29 5.19 -3.84
N PHE A 13 1.23 3.86 -3.70
CA PHE A 13 0.96 3.23 -2.40
C PHE A 13 2.08 3.48 -1.39
N GLY A 14 3.34 3.51 -1.83
CA GLY A 14 4.49 3.85 -0.99
C GLY A 14 4.40 5.27 -0.43
N VAL A 15 4.18 6.26 -1.30
CA VAL A 15 4.00 7.67 -0.90
C VAL A 15 2.79 7.83 0.02
N PHE A 16 1.68 7.15 -0.28
CA PHE A 16 0.48 7.17 0.54
C PHE A 16 0.72 6.63 1.95
N MET A 17 1.46 5.53 2.09
CA MET A 17 1.84 4.99 3.40
C MET A 17 2.72 5.96 4.19
N VAL A 18 3.72 6.55 3.55
CA VAL A 18 4.60 7.54 4.19
C VAL A 18 3.77 8.73 4.67
N PHE A 19 2.88 9.25 3.81
CA PHE A 19 1.97 10.32 4.16
C PHE A 19 1.09 9.97 5.36
N CYS A 20 0.45 8.80 5.36
CA CYS A 20 -0.37 8.34 6.48
C CYS A 20 0.46 8.19 7.76
N ASN A 21 1.70 7.72 7.66
CA ASN A 21 2.57 7.57 8.82
C ASN A 21 2.97 8.92 9.43
N LEU A 22 3.36 9.89 8.58
CA LEU A 22 3.68 11.25 9.01
C LEU A 22 2.47 11.92 9.68
N MET A 23 1.30 11.80 9.06
CA MET A 23 0.07 12.36 9.60
C MET A 23 -0.37 11.63 10.87
N SER A 24 -0.13 10.32 10.97
CA SER A 24 -0.39 9.54 12.18
C SER A 24 0.52 9.92 13.34
N ARG A 25 1.74 10.40 13.09
CA ARG A 25 2.68 10.83 14.13
C ARG A 25 2.53 12.30 14.55
N ARG A 26 1.77 13.11 13.80
CA ARG A 26 1.52 14.51 14.18
C ARG A 26 0.80 14.61 15.52
N GLU A 27 1.37 15.38 16.42
CA GLU A 27 0.74 15.69 17.70
C GLU A 27 -0.65 16.29 17.46
N THR A 28 -1.62 15.78 18.20
CA THR A 28 -3.00 16.27 18.14
C THR A 28 -3.24 17.09 19.40
N PRO A 29 -3.80 18.31 19.32
CA PRO A 29 -4.08 19.11 20.50
C PRO A 29 -4.91 18.30 21.49
N PRO A 30 -4.55 18.29 22.79
CA PRO A 30 -5.30 17.57 23.80
C PRO A 30 -6.77 18.03 23.80
N GLY A 31 -7.69 17.07 23.79
CA GLY A 31 -9.13 17.32 23.72
C GLY A 31 -9.74 17.35 22.30
N GLN A 32 -8.93 17.25 21.24
CA GLN A 32 -9.44 17.10 19.88
C GLN A 32 -9.31 15.63 19.41
N PRO A 33 -10.41 14.88 19.31
CA PRO A 33 -10.35 13.53 18.75
C PRO A 33 -9.96 13.58 17.27
N ARG A 34 -9.11 12.64 16.84
CA ARG A 34 -8.78 12.49 15.43
C ARG A 34 -9.97 11.92 14.66
N LEU A 35 -10.50 12.72 13.73
CA LEU A 35 -11.60 12.32 12.85
C LEU A 35 -11.18 11.29 11.80
N ILE A 36 -9.90 11.30 11.40
CA ILE A 36 -9.38 10.44 10.34
C ILE A 36 -8.49 9.33 10.95
N PRO A 37 -8.83 8.05 10.77
CA PRO A 37 -8.04 6.93 11.27
C PRO A 37 -6.85 6.65 10.34
N TYR A 38 -5.80 7.47 10.43
CA TYR A 38 -4.60 7.33 9.59
C TYR A 38 -3.92 5.96 9.69
N THR A 39 -4.02 5.29 10.83
CA THR A 39 -3.52 3.92 11.01
C THR A 39 -4.27 2.91 10.13
N GLY A 40 -5.60 3.03 10.05
CA GLY A 40 -6.42 2.19 9.17
C GLY A 40 -6.14 2.47 7.69
N LEU A 41 -5.98 3.74 7.33
CA LEU A 41 -5.58 4.13 5.98
C LEU A 41 -4.18 3.60 5.63
N GLN A 42 -3.23 3.66 6.56
CA GLN A 42 -1.89 3.11 6.37
C GLN A 42 -1.93 1.60 6.09
N PHE A 43 -2.82 0.84 6.76
CA PHE A 43 -3.01 -0.58 6.50
C PHE A 43 -3.51 -0.86 5.08
N ILE A 44 -4.47 -0.08 4.58
CA ILE A 44 -4.95 -0.19 3.19
C ILE A 44 -3.81 0.09 2.20
N GLY A 45 -3.01 1.13 2.48
CA GLY A 45 -1.83 1.44 1.69
C GLY A 45 -0.81 0.30 1.65
N LEU A 46 -0.56 -0.32 2.80
CA LEU A 46 0.34 -1.47 2.92
C LEU A 46 -0.16 -2.68 2.15
N LEU A 47 -1.45 -2.99 2.27
CA LEU A 47 -2.08 -4.10 1.54
C LEU A 47 -1.93 -3.90 0.03
N GLY A 48 -2.28 -2.70 -0.47
CA GLY A 48 -2.12 -2.37 -1.90
C GLY A 48 -0.67 -2.47 -2.37
N PHE A 49 0.28 -2.01 -1.55
CA PHE A 49 1.71 -2.11 -1.84
C PHE A 49 2.19 -3.56 -1.98
N ILE A 50 1.80 -4.43 -1.04
CA ILE A 50 2.17 -5.85 -1.07
C ILE A 50 1.57 -6.55 -2.30
N LEU A 51 0.31 -6.28 -2.64
CA LEU A 51 -0.34 -6.86 -3.82
C LEU A 51 0.39 -6.44 -5.12
N MET A 52 0.78 -5.16 -5.23
CA MET A 52 1.51 -4.67 -6.39
C MET A 52 2.94 -5.22 -6.46
N LEU A 53 3.58 -5.51 -5.32
CA LEU A 53 4.86 -6.23 -5.31
C LEU A 53 4.69 -7.65 -5.86
N GLY A 54 3.65 -8.37 -5.44
CA GLY A 54 3.32 -9.68 -6.01
C GLY A 54 3.09 -9.60 -7.52
N HIS A 55 2.35 -8.58 -7.97
CA HIS A 55 2.12 -8.35 -9.40
C HIS A 55 3.42 -8.07 -10.17
N LEU A 56 4.33 -7.29 -9.59
CA LEU A 56 5.64 -7.02 -10.18
C LEU A 56 6.46 -8.31 -10.33
N VAL A 57 6.49 -9.16 -9.31
CA VAL A 57 7.17 -10.46 -9.38
C VAL A 57 6.58 -11.32 -10.50
N THR A 58 5.26 -11.33 -10.65
CA THR A 58 4.59 -12.03 -11.76
C THR A 58 5.00 -11.48 -13.13
N LEU A 59 5.07 -10.16 -13.30
CA LEU A 59 5.52 -9.55 -14.56
C LEU A 59 6.98 -9.89 -14.88
N LEU A 60 7.85 -9.88 -13.88
CA LEU A 60 9.27 -10.19 -14.06
C LEU A 60 9.53 -11.68 -14.32
N THR A 61 8.74 -12.57 -13.72
CA THR A 61 8.94 -14.02 -13.80
C THR A 61 8.13 -14.66 -14.92
N GLY A 62 7.12 -13.96 -15.45
CA GLY A 62 6.13 -14.51 -16.39
C GLY A 62 5.22 -15.58 -15.77
N LYS A 63 5.27 -15.79 -14.45
CA LYS A 63 4.48 -16.79 -13.72
C LYS A 63 3.49 -16.10 -12.78
N PRO A 64 2.19 -16.41 -12.87
CA PRO A 64 1.21 -15.84 -11.96
C PRO A 64 1.46 -16.33 -10.53
N PHE A 65 1.36 -15.40 -9.57
CA PHE A 65 1.30 -15.76 -8.16
C PHE A 65 0.03 -16.58 -7.93
N THR A 66 0.20 -17.87 -7.65
CA THR A 66 -0.90 -18.83 -7.43
C THR A 66 -0.90 -19.26 -5.97
N GLY A 67 -2.09 -19.34 -5.37
CA GLY A 67 -2.23 -19.81 -4.00
C GLY A 67 -1.96 -21.32 -3.88
N ARG A 68 -1.92 -21.84 -2.65
CA ARG A 68 -1.75 -23.29 -2.39
C ARG A 68 -2.81 -24.16 -3.07
N GLN A 69 -3.99 -23.59 -3.34
CA GLN A 69 -5.06 -24.28 -4.05
C GLN A 69 -4.93 -24.22 -5.59
N GLY A 70 -3.88 -23.58 -6.11
CA GLY A 70 -3.66 -23.43 -7.55
C GLY A 70 -4.59 -22.40 -8.22
N PHE A 71 -5.36 -21.67 -7.43
CA PHE A 71 -6.19 -20.54 -7.85
C PHE A 71 -5.56 -19.22 -7.36
#